data_AF-A0A925PHP3-F1
#
_entry.id   AF-A0A925PHP3-F1
#
_cell.length_a   1.000
_cell.length_b   1.000
_cell.length_c   1.000
_cell.angle_alpha   90.00
_cell.angle_beta   90.00
_cell.angle_gamma   90.00
#
_symmetry.space_group_name_H-M   'P 1'
#
loop_
_entity.id
_entity.type
_entity.pdbx_description
1 polymer ?
#
loop_
_entity_poly.entity_id
_entity_poly.type
_entity_poly.pdbx_seq_one_letter_code
_entity_poly.pdbx_strand_id
1 'polypeptide(L)'
;MLKVTVEDLKKDHEISVYLTRSTEYLGRIGFTEHGKRHATMISDRAYNVLKELDYEERDCELAAIAGYIHDIGNMVNRYNHGGTGAVMAYTILLRLGLPPEEIALVVSAIGNHEEERGNAINHIASALILADKSDVHRSRVTNKDFATFEIHD
;
A
#
# COMPACT_ATOMS: atom_id res chain seq x y z
N MET A 1 -12.56 -23.01 -0.64
CA MET A 1 -13.02 -21.61 -0.56
C MET A 1 -12.39 -20.84 -1.70
N LEU A 2 -13.08 -19.82 -2.22
CA LEU A 2 -12.47 -18.87 -3.16
C LEU A 2 -11.38 -18.10 -2.42
N LYS A 3 -10.20 -17.96 -3.04
CA LYS A 3 -9.10 -17.18 -2.47
C LYS A 3 -9.39 -15.69 -2.64
N VAL A 4 -9.09 -14.90 -1.61
CA VAL A 4 -9.24 -13.45 -1.66
C VAL A 4 -8.22 -12.84 -2.63
N THR A 5 -8.70 -11.92 -3.44
CA THR A 5 -7.95 -11.21 -4.50
C THR A 5 -7.94 -9.70 -4.24
N VAL A 6 -7.06 -8.97 -4.94
CA VAL A 6 -7.05 -7.51 -4.93
C VAL A 6 -8.36 -6.92 -5.45
N GLU A 7 -9.07 -7.62 -6.34
CA GLU A 7 -10.39 -7.20 -6.81
C GLU A 7 -11.45 -7.24 -5.70
N ASP A 8 -11.31 -8.12 -4.71
CA ASP A 8 -12.18 -8.12 -3.54
C ASP A 8 -11.91 -6.88 -2.68
N LEU A 9 -10.64 -6.48 -2.52
CA LEU A 9 -10.27 -5.26 -1.80
C LEU A 9 -10.78 -4.00 -2.52
N LYS A 10 -10.69 -3.94 -3.86
CA LYS A 10 -11.18 -2.81 -4.65
C LYS A 10 -12.70 -2.61 -4.56
N LYS A 11 -13.45 -3.70 -4.32
CA LYS A 11 -14.91 -3.69 -4.14
C LYS A 11 -15.34 -3.44 -2.71
N ASP A 12 -14.42 -3.56 -1.75
CA ASP A 12 -14.72 -3.42 -0.34
C ASP A 12 -15.01 -1.95 0.03
N HIS A 13 -16.18 -1.72 0.63
CA HIS A 13 -16.64 -0.38 0.97
C HIS A 13 -15.77 0.30 2.03
N GLU A 14 -15.32 -0.46 3.04
CA GLU A 14 -14.50 0.05 4.14
C GLU A 14 -13.14 0.54 3.61
N ILE A 15 -12.45 -0.30 2.83
CA ILE A 15 -11.17 0.06 2.19
C ILE A 15 -11.34 1.29 1.29
N SER A 16 -12.39 1.31 0.47
CA SER A 16 -12.70 2.44 -0.42
C SER A 16 -12.86 3.76 0.35
N VAL A 17 -13.57 3.75 1.47
CA VAL A 17 -13.77 4.97 2.30
C VAL A 17 -12.45 5.39 2.93
N TYR A 18 -11.68 4.46 3.50
CA TYR A 18 -10.44 4.77 4.20
C TYR A 18 -9.35 5.34 3.27
N LEU A 19 -9.17 4.75 2.08
CA LEU A 19 -8.27 5.31 1.07
C LEU A 19 -8.71 6.71 0.61
N THR A 20 -10.02 6.92 0.43
CA THR A 20 -10.55 8.24 0.04
C THR A 20 -10.27 9.30 1.12
N ARG A 21 -10.52 8.98 2.39
CA ARG A 21 -10.27 9.91 3.50
C ARG A 21 -8.79 10.16 3.73
N SER A 22 -7.95 9.14 3.61
CA SER A 22 -6.49 9.26 3.64
C SER A 22 -6.01 10.35 2.67
N THR A 23 -6.41 10.27 1.40
CA THR A 23 -6.02 11.27 0.38
C THR A 23 -6.53 12.67 0.69
N GLU A 24 -7.80 12.78 1.12
CA GLU A 24 -8.38 14.08 1.50
C GLU A 24 -7.63 14.74 2.65
N TYR A 25 -7.19 13.95 3.64
CA TYR A 25 -6.47 14.47 4.80
C TYR A 25 -5.05 14.87 4.44
N LEU A 26 -4.32 14.00 3.74
CA LEU A 26 -2.96 14.28 3.25
C LEU A 26 -2.93 15.54 2.36
N GLY A 27 -3.88 15.68 1.43
CA GLY A 27 -3.97 16.85 0.57
C GLY A 27 -4.22 18.17 1.33
N ARG A 28 -4.87 18.13 2.50
CA ARG A 28 -5.07 19.33 3.34
C ARG A 28 -3.83 19.80 4.07
N ILE A 29 -2.87 18.91 4.30
CA ILE A 29 -1.62 19.21 5.01
C ILE A 29 -0.41 19.27 4.05
N GLY A 30 -0.65 19.26 2.74
CA GLY A 30 0.36 19.54 1.72
C GLY A 30 1.08 18.31 1.12
N PHE A 31 0.67 17.09 1.47
CA PHE A 31 1.21 15.86 0.89
C PHE A 31 0.59 15.54 -0.46
N THR A 32 1.27 14.67 -1.20
CA THR A 32 0.86 14.21 -2.52
C THR A 32 -0.31 13.23 -2.49
N GLU A 33 -0.85 12.92 -3.67
CA GLU A 33 -2.01 12.02 -3.82
C GLU A 33 -1.65 10.55 -3.52
N HIS A 34 -2.18 10.04 -2.41
CA HIS A 34 -2.10 8.62 -1.99
C HIS A 34 -3.47 7.95 -1.96
N GLY A 35 -4.29 8.20 -2.99
CA GLY A 35 -5.64 7.66 -3.10
C GLY A 35 -5.73 6.41 -3.93
N LYS A 36 -6.95 6.07 -4.32
CA LYS A 36 -7.23 4.85 -5.09
C LYS A 36 -6.40 4.75 -6.37
N ARG A 37 -6.03 5.88 -6.99
CA ARG A 37 -5.20 5.89 -8.19
C ARG A 37 -3.78 5.41 -7.85
N HIS A 38 -3.15 6.03 -6.86
CA HIS A 38 -1.84 5.61 -6.37
C HIS A 38 -1.88 4.14 -5.89
N ALA A 39 -2.81 3.78 -5.01
CA ALA A 39 -2.99 2.40 -4.53
C ALA A 39 -3.14 1.36 -5.65
N THR A 40 -3.94 1.66 -6.70
CA THR A 40 -4.12 0.74 -7.84
C THR A 40 -2.82 0.55 -8.61
N MET A 41 -2.09 1.62 -8.88
CA MET A 41 -0.85 1.53 -9.64
C MET A 41 0.29 0.90 -8.82
N ILE A 42 0.36 1.11 -7.50
CA ILE A 42 1.31 0.38 -6.64
C ILE A 42 0.98 -1.11 -6.61
N SER A 43 -0.31 -1.46 -6.46
CA SER A 43 -0.78 -2.84 -6.58
C SER A 43 -0.33 -3.49 -7.90
N ASP A 44 -0.62 -2.87 -9.03
CA ASP A 44 -0.30 -3.42 -10.35
C ASP A 44 1.22 -3.55 -10.55
N ARG A 45 2.01 -2.59 -10.06
CA ARG A 45 3.48 -2.67 -10.11
C ARG A 45 4.04 -3.77 -9.23
N ALA A 46 3.57 -3.88 -7.98
CA ALA A 46 4.03 -4.90 -7.04
C ALA A 46 3.74 -6.32 -7.59
N TYR A 47 2.56 -6.50 -8.19
CA TYR A 47 2.23 -7.71 -8.92
C TYR A 47 3.23 -8.00 -10.04
N ASN A 48 3.48 -7.02 -10.92
CA ASN A 48 4.33 -7.19 -12.09
C ASN A 48 5.80 -7.45 -11.72
N VAL A 49 6.32 -6.83 -10.65
CA VAL A 49 7.69 -7.08 -10.17
C VAL A 49 7.90 -8.56 -9.86
N LEU A 50 6.98 -9.19 -9.12
CA LEU A 50 7.08 -10.62 -8.81
C LEU A 50 6.83 -11.47 -10.06
N LYS A 51 5.90 -11.06 -10.92
CA LYS A 51 5.58 -11.79 -12.14
C LYS A 51 6.76 -11.86 -13.10
N GLU A 52 7.50 -10.76 -13.27
CA GLU A 52 8.69 -10.68 -14.13
C GLU A 52 9.87 -11.49 -13.58
N LEU A 53 9.86 -11.81 -12.28
CA LEU A 53 10.85 -12.64 -11.60
C LEU A 53 10.42 -14.11 -11.48
N ASP A 54 9.39 -14.53 -12.21
CA ASP A 54 8.85 -15.90 -12.26
C ASP A 54 8.38 -16.44 -10.88
N TYR A 55 7.91 -15.58 -9.98
CA TYR A 55 7.25 -16.02 -8.74
C TYR A 55 5.87 -16.62 -9.01
N GLU A 56 5.40 -17.44 -8.06
CA GLU A 56 4.07 -18.05 -8.10
C GLU A 56 2.96 -16.99 -8.20
N GLU A 57 1.90 -17.31 -8.93
CA GLU A 57 0.75 -16.41 -9.14
C GLU A 57 0.15 -15.92 -7.81
N ARG A 58 0.17 -16.78 -6.77
CA ARG A 58 -0.36 -16.39 -5.46
C ARG A 58 0.51 -15.33 -4.79
N ASP A 59 1.84 -15.41 -4.93
CA ASP A 59 2.72 -14.38 -4.37
C ASP A 59 2.54 -13.05 -5.09
N CYS A 60 2.35 -13.08 -6.43
CA CYS A 60 2.03 -11.89 -7.21
C CYS A 60 0.72 -11.24 -6.73
N GLU A 61 -0.32 -12.05 -6.50
CA GLU A 61 -1.61 -11.58 -5.96
C GLU A 61 -1.47 -10.98 -4.55
N LEU A 62 -0.66 -11.57 -3.67
CA LEU A 62 -0.42 -11.05 -2.33
C LEU A 62 0.39 -9.74 -2.35
N ALA A 63 1.31 -9.58 -3.31
CA ALA A 63 1.98 -8.30 -3.56
C ALA A 63 1.03 -7.22 -4.07
N ALA A 64 0.08 -7.57 -4.95
CA ALA A 64 -0.99 -6.67 -5.36
C ALA A 64 -1.86 -6.23 -4.16
N ILE A 65 -2.27 -7.18 -3.32
CA ILE A 65 -3.04 -6.91 -2.09
C ILE A 65 -2.27 -5.98 -1.16
N ALA A 66 -0.99 -6.25 -0.90
CA ALA A 66 -0.14 -5.40 -0.08
C ALA A 66 -0.04 -3.99 -0.68
N GLY A 67 0.25 -3.88 -1.98
CA GLY A 67 0.33 -2.60 -2.69
C GLY A 67 -0.97 -1.80 -2.68
N TYR A 68 -2.13 -2.45 -2.76
CA TYR A 68 -3.40 -1.74 -2.77
C TYR A 68 -3.76 -1.10 -1.42
N ILE A 69 -3.32 -1.71 -0.31
CA ILE A 69 -3.72 -1.31 1.04
C ILE A 69 -2.57 -0.73 1.89
N HIS A 70 -1.34 -0.69 1.38
CA HIS A 70 -0.15 -0.32 2.18
C HIS A 70 -0.28 1.02 2.92
N ASP A 71 -0.92 1.98 2.26
CA ASP A 71 -1.01 3.35 2.72
C ASP A 71 -2.29 3.69 3.49
N ILE A 72 -3.09 2.69 3.83
CA ILE A 72 -4.36 2.88 4.55
C ILE A 72 -4.17 3.56 5.92
N GLY A 73 -2.98 3.41 6.53
CA GLY A 73 -2.61 4.05 7.79
C GLY A 73 -2.59 5.57 7.75
N ASN A 74 -2.41 6.18 6.57
CA ASN A 74 -2.44 7.64 6.40
C ASN A 74 -3.81 8.26 6.73
N MET A 75 -4.90 7.46 6.75
CA MET A 75 -6.19 7.90 7.30
C MET A 75 -6.09 8.29 8.79
N VAL A 76 -5.19 7.66 9.54
CA VAL A 76 -4.96 7.95 10.96
C VAL A 76 -3.90 9.03 11.12
N ASN A 77 -2.72 8.83 10.52
CA ASN A 77 -1.61 9.79 10.55
C ASN A 77 -0.57 9.44 9.48
N ARG A 78 0.11 10.44 8.91
CA ARG A 78 1.30 10.22 8.06
C ARG A 78 2.46 9.64 8.86
N TYR A 79 2.64 10.11 10.10
CA TYR A 79 3.66 9.60 11.00
C TYR A 79 3.37 8.14 11.35
N ASN A 80 4.32 7.25 11.06
CA ASN A 80 4.19 5.81 11.30
C ASN A 80 2.96 5.19 10.58
N HIS A 81 2.65 5.66 9.37
CA HIS A 81 1.54 5.13 8.57
C HIS A 81 1.75 3.64 8.21
N GLY A 82 2.99 3.20 7.97
CA GLY A 82 3.28 1.78 7.73
C GLY A 82 2.90 0.88 8.92
N GLY A 83 3.32 1.24 10.13
CA GLY A 83 2.98 0.47 11.34
C GLY A 83 1.47 0.50 11.66
N THR A 84 0.84 1.66 11.53
CA THR A 84 -0.61 1.80 11.77
C THR A 84 -1.42 1.08 10.70
N GLY A 85 -0.99 1.19 9.43
CA GLY A 85 -1.58 0.53 8.28
C GLY A 85 -1.49 -0.99 8.39
N ALA A 86 -0.39 -1.53 8.90
CA ALA A 86 -0.24 -2.97 9.15
C ALA A 86 -1.31 -3.52 10.13
N VAL A 87 -1.58 -2.80 11.23
CA VAL A 87 -2.61 -3.19 12.22
C VAL A 87 -4.02 -3.10 11.63
N MET A 88 -4.30 -2.06 10.84
CA MET A 88 -5.58 -1.92 10.14
C MET A 88 -5.78 -3.02 9.10
N ALA A 89 -4.76 -3.27 8.27
CA ALA A 89 -4.77 -4.29 7.25
C ALA A 89 -4.97 -5.69 7.85
N TYR A 90 -4.34 -6.01 8.99
CA TYR A 90 -4.58 -7.26 9.70
C TYR A 90 -6.08 -7.52 9.94
N THR A 91 -6.78 -6.52 10.48
CA THR A 91 -8.22 -6.64 10.79
C THR A 91 -9.07 -6.81 9.53
N ILE A 92 -8.77 -6.02 8.48
CA ILE A 92 -9.50 -6.04 7.20
C ILE A 92 -9.29 -7.38 6.49
N LEU A 93 -8.04 -7.84 6.38
CA LEU A 93 -7.69 -9.08 5.68
C LEU A 93 -8.22 -10.31 6.42
N LEU A 94 -8.23 -10.29 7.76
CA LEU A 94 -8.87 -11.32 8.57
C LEU A 94 -10.39 -11.37 8.31
N ARG A 95 -11.06 -10.21 8.26
CA ARG A 95 -12.49 -10.12 7.93
C ARG A 95 -12.80 -10.65 6.54
N LEU A 96 -11.94 -10.37 5.56
CA LEU A 96 -12.08 -10.85 4.18
C LEU A 96 -11.78 -12.35 4.04
N GLY A 97 -11.16 -12.97 5.04
CA GLY A 97 -10.92 -14.40 5.09
C GLY A 97 -9.60 -14.84 4.47
N LEU A 98 -8.58 -13.97 4.43
CA LEU A 98 -7.22 -14.44 4.14
C LEU A 98 -6.76 -15.41 5.24
N PRO A 99 -6.06 -16.50 4.87
CA PRO A 99 -5.45 -17.40 5.84
C PRO A 99 -4.30 -16.68 6.58
N PRO A 100 -4.02 -17.05 7.86
CA PRO A 100 -3.01 -16.39 8.67
C PRO A 100 -1.61 -16.32 8.04
N GLU A 101 -1.21 -17.34 7.28
CA GLU A 101 0.09 -17.41 6.60
C GLU A 101 0.25 -16.29 5.56
N GLU A 102 -0.83 -15.98 4.84
CA GLU A 102 -0.84 -14.92 3.83
C GLU A 102 -0.98 -13.54 4.47
N ILE A 103 -1.77 -13.43 5.54
CA ILE A 103 -1.87 -12.20 6.35
C ILE A 103 -0.48 -11.83 6.89
N ALA A 104 0.29 -12.79 7.40
CA ALA A 104 1.62 -12.54 7.92
C ALA A 104 2.56 -11.93 6.87
N LEU A 105 2.51 -12.40 5.62
CA LEU A 105 3.31 -11.85 4.53
C LEU A 105 2.88 -10.42 4.18
N VAL A 106 1.58 -10.18 4.01
CA VAL A 106 1.04 -8.87 3.62
C VAL A 106 1.25 -7.82 4.72
N VAL A 107 0.88 -8.12 5.96
CA VAL A 107 1.01 -7.19 7.08
C VAL A 107 2.47 -6.87 7.38
N SER A 108 3.36 -7.85 7.26
CA SER A 108 4.80 -7.62 7.45
C SER A 108 5.40 -6.78 6.31
N ALA A 109 4.94 -6.95 5.06
CA ALA A 109 5.30 -6.07 3.95
C ALA A 109 4.85 -4.62 4.21
N ILE A 110 3.59 -4.42 4.61
CA ILE A 110 3.04 -3.09 4.93
C ILE A 110 3.79 -2.46 6.12
N GLY A 111 4.11 -3.21 7.15
CA GLY A 111 4.83 -2.67 8.31
C GLY A 111 6.27 -2.23 8.00
N ASN A 112 6.85 -2.67 6.88
CA ASN A 112 8.25 -2.49 6.54
C ASN A 112 8.48 -1.73 5.21
N HIS A 113 7.46 -1.09 4.62
CA HIS A 113 7.62 -0.47 3.29
C HIS A 113 8.20 0.96 3.30
N GLU A 114 8.21 1.63 4.46
CA GLU A 114 8.58 3.05 4.59
C GLU A 114 10.08 3.23 4.86
N GLU A 115 10.71 4.32 4.41
CA GLU A 115 12.18 4.46 4.37
C GLU A 115 12.85 4.59 5.73
N GLU A 116 12.23 5.28 6.69
CA GLU A 116 12.88 5.53 7.98
C GLU A 116 13.08 4.25 8.80
N ARG A 117 12.28 3.20 8.54
CA ARG A 117 12.24 1.97 9.36
C ARG A 117 12.10 0.66 8.56
N GLY A 118 11.91 0.74 7.26
CA GLY A 118 11.54 -0.38 6.40
C GLY A 118 12.71 -1.27 6.02
N ASN A 119 12.42 -2.57 5.87
CA ASN A 119 13.37 -3.58 5.46
C ASN A 119 12.68 -4.56 4.50
N ALA A 120 13.38 -4.96 3.44
CA ALA A 120 12.93 -5.99 2.49
C ALA A 120 13.01 -7.39 3.13
N ILE A 121 12.09 -7.68 4.06
CA ILE A 121 12.12 -8.89 4.90
C ILE A 121 11.55 -10.15 4.23
N ASN A 122 10.81 -9.99 3.12
CA ASN A 122 10.31 -11.06 2.27
C ASN A 122 10.09 -10.53 0.84
N HIS A 123 9.82 -11.42 -0.12
CA HIS A 123 9.64 -11.07 -1.53
C HIS A 123 8.47 -10.09 -1.77
N ILE A 124 7.40 -10.18 -0.97
CA ILE A 124 6.25 -9.26 -1.04
C ILE A 124 6.65 -7.85 -0.58
N ALA A 125 7.42 -7.74 0.51
CA ALA A 125 7.97 -6.49 1.01
C ALA A 125 8.92 -5.87 -0.03
N SER A 126 9.81 -6.67 -0.62
CA SER A 126 10.70 -6.22 -1.69
C SER A 126 9.93 -5.65 -2.87
N ALA A 127 8.91 -6.36 -3.35
CA ALA A 127 8.09 -5.91 -4.47
C ALA A 127 7.30 -4.64 -4.14
N LEU A 128 6.74 -4.55 -2.93
CA LEU A 128 6.02 -3.37 -2.46
C LEU A 128 6.93 -2.13 -2.40
N ILE A 129 8.11 -2.26 -1.79
CA ILE A 129 9.08 -1.16 -1.67
C ILE A 129 9.49 -0.67 -3.06
N LEU A 130 9.83 -1.59 -3.98
CA LEU A 130 10.18 -1.22 -5.35
C LEU A 130 9.01 -0.54 -6.08
N ALA A 131 7.81 -1.09 -5.96
CA ALA A 131 6.61 -0.56 -6.60
C ALA A 131 6.30 0.86 -6.12
N ASP A 132 6.28 1.07 -4.80
CA ASP A 132 6.00 2.36 -4.17
C ASP A 132 7.04 3.42 -4.57
N LYS A 133 8.32 3.11 -4.39
CA LYS A 133 9.41 4.06 -4.70
C LYS A 133 9.62 4.32 -6.19
N SER A 134 9.17 3.40 -7.05
CA SER A 134 9.17 3.63 -8.51
C SER A 134 8.05 4.56 -8.98
N ASP A 135 7.11 4.90 -8.10
CA ASP A 135 6.13 5.91 -8.40
C ASP A 135 6.78 7.29 -8.32
N VAL A 136 7.29 7.80 -9.44
CA VAL A 136 7.84 9.16 -9.52
C VAL A 136 7.07 9.92 -10.59
N HIS A 137 5.88 10.42 -10.25
CA HIS A 137 5.01 11.12 -11.21
C HIS A 137 4.74 12.57 -10.81
N ARG A 138 5.11 13.52 -11.68
CA ARG A 138 4.95 14.97 -11.47
C ARG A 138 3.53 15.43 -11.11
N SER A 139 2.50 14.67 -11.48
CA SER A 139 1.11 15.02 -11.20
C SER A 139 0.67 14.73 -9.75
N ARG A 140 1.52 14.07 -8.96
CA ARG A 140 1.29 13.84 -7.54
C ARG A 140 1.56 15.08 -6.70
N VAL A 141 2.45 15.98 -7.17
CA VAL A 141 2.82 17.22 -6.49
C VAL A 141 1.62 18.16 -6.40
N THR A 142 0.96 18.14 -5.25
CA THR A 142 -0.17 19.02 -4.90
C THR A 142 0.34 20.38 -4.44
N ASN A 143 1.49 20.40 -3.74
CA ASN A 143 2.14 21.61 -3.27
C ASN A 143 2.98 22.27 -4.37
N LYS A 144 2.73 23.55 -4.66
CA LYS A 144 3.47 24.32 -5.68
C LYS A 144 4.56 25.21 -5.10
N ASP A 145 4.66 25.30 -3.78
CA ASP A 145 5.68 26.08 -3.10
C ASP A 145 6.90 25.21 -2.77
N PHE A 146 7.98 25.41 -3.53
CA PHE A 146 9.25 24.71 -3.39
C PHE A 146 9.84 24.76 -1.97
N ALA A 147 9.56 25.82 -1.19
CA ALA A 147 10.10 25.97 0.15
C ALA A 147 9.46 25.01 1.18
N THR A 148 8.33 24.40 0.84
CA THR A 148 7.55 23.51 1.71
C THR A 148 7.41 22.10 1.12
N PHE A 149 8.30 21.75 0.18
CA PHE A 149 8.34 20.41 -0.37
C PHE A 149 8.72 19.41 0.71
N GLU A 150 7.91 18.38 0.81
CA GLU A 150 8.17 17.23 1.66
C GLU A 150 8.97 16.22 0.82
N ILE A 151 10.07 15.72 1.38
CA ILE A 151 11.09 14.94 0.65
C ILE A 151 10.82 13.44 0.67
N HIS A 152 9.82 12.99 1.43
CA HIS A 152 9.52 11.58 1.68
C HIS A 152 8.33 11.07 0.84
N ASP A 153 7.98 11.82 -0.24
CA ASP A 153 6.87 11.60 -1.18
C ASP A 153 7.30 11.50 -2.66
#